data_AF-A0A1M7GYQ8-F1
#
_entry.id   AF-A0A1M7GYQ8-F1
#
_cell.length_a   1.000
_cell.length_b   1.000
_cell.length_c   1.000
_cell.angle_alpha   90.00
_cell.angle_beta   90.00
_cell.angle_gamma   90.00
#
_symmetry.space_group_name_H-M   'P 1'
#
loop_
_entity.id
_entity.type
_entity.pdbx_description
1 polymer ?
#
loop_
_entity_poly.entity_id
_entity_poly.type
_entity_poly.pdbx_seq_one_letter_code
_entity_poly.pdbx_strand_id
1 'polypeptide(L)'
;MKHLKSLGLTNPRKVHFNLPVPLLIEHALKRGEGVLGNTGALIVNTGKYTGRSPEDKFIVENPKSAGEIWWNNNKRFPRSKFEALFRRITSYLQNRELYVFDGFVGADSNFRIPLRVINEYAYQNLFARQLFIRGSKQELKAITENTRAAYPVDFIPGAVIPGTGGHPRTIIFLTADAFGVLPPIAKLSFEQAMNYKKN
;
A
#
# COMPACT_ATOMS: atom_id res chain seq x y z
N MET A 1 -9.22 15.97 2.45
CA MET A 1 -9.08 16.32 3.89
C MET A 1 -9.97 15.51 4.83
N LYS A 2 -11.32 15.54 4.77
CA LYS A 2 -12.19 14.84 5.76
C LYS A 2 -11.77 13.38 6.07
N HIS A 3 -11.59 12.54 5.04
CA HIS A 3 -11.17 11.14 5.23
C HIS A 3 -9.74 10.99 5.82
N LEU A 4 -8.81 11.92 5.59
CA LEU A 4 -7.50 11.86 6.27
C LEU A 4 -7.66 12.06 7.79
N LYS A 5 -8.54 12.98 8.20
CA LYS A 5 -8.83 13.18 9.63
C LYS A 5 -9.49 11.97 10.29
N SER A 6 -10.39 11.24 9.60
CA SER A 6 -10.99 10.01 10.15
C SER A 6 -10.01 8.84 10.23
N LEU A 7 -8.93 8.85 9.43
CA LEU A 7 -7.78 7.96 9.59
C LEU A 7 -6.82 8.42 10.72
N GLY A 8 -7.14 9.48 11.45
CA GLY A 8 -6.29 10.05 12.49
C GLY A 8 -5.18 10.99 12.00
N LEU A 9 -5.04 11.20 10.67
CA LEU A 9 -4.06 12.13 10.08
C LEU A 9 -4.58 13.58 10.18
N THR A 10 -4.33 14.23 11.31
CA THR A 10 -4.90 15.55 11.64
C THR A 10 -4.01 16.72 11.22
N ASN A 11 -2.70 16.60 11.43
CA ASN A 11 -1.67 17.62 11.17
C ASN A 11 -0.49 17.13 10.30
N PRO A 12 -0.68 16.77 9.02
CA PRO A 12 0.43 16.59 8.07
C PRO A 12 0.97 17.96 7.63
N ARG A 13 2.29 18.08 7.41
CA ARG A 13 2.94 19.36 7.03
C ARG A 13 2.50 19.86 5.65
N LYS A 14 2.30 18.94 4.71
CA LYS A 14 1.77 19.22 3.36
C LYS A 14 1.17 17.94 2.80
N VAL A 15 0.12 18.05 1.99
CA VAL A 15 -0.50 16.89 1.34
C VAL A 15 -0.73 17.21 -0.13
N HIS A 16 -0.20 16.35 -1.00
CA HIS A 16 -0.37 16.43 -2.45
C HIS A 16 -1.35 15.36 -2.92
N PHE A 17 -2.41 15.76 -3.62
CA PHE A 17 -3.41 14.84 -4.16
C PHE A 17 -3.22 14.65 -5.66
N ASN A 18 -3.11 13.38 -6.10
CA ASN A 18 -3.12 12.94 -7.49
C ASN A 18 -2.15 13.69 -8.43
N LEU A 19 -0.93 14.00 -7.94
CA LEU A 19 0.07 14.73 -8.72
C LEU A 19 0.32 14.10 -10.12
N PRO A 20 0.59 14.92 -11.13
CA PRO A 20 1.00 14.45 -12.45
C PRO A 20 2.41 13.85 -12.40
N VAL A 21 2.73 13.03 -13.40
CA VAL A 21 4.02 12.30 -13.49
C VAL A 21 5.24 13.22 -13.42
N PRO A 22 5.32 14.36 -14.13
CA PRO A 22 6.49 15.24 -14.06
C PRO A 22 6.78 15.75 -12.64
N LEU A 23 5.76 16.26 -11.93
CA LEU A 23 5.94 16.75 -10.55
C LEU A 23 6.34 15.63 -9.57
N LEU A 24 5.85 14.40 -9.76
CA LEU A 24 6.29 13.25 -8.95
C LEU A 24 7.76 12.89 -9.21
N ILE A 25 8.24 12.99 -10.46
CA ILE A 25 9.64 12.78 -10.81
C ILE A 25 10.52 13.91 -10.24
N GLU A 26 10.13 15.18 -10.45
CA GLU A 26 10.83 16.35 -9.88
C GLU A 26 10.97 16.26 -8.37
N HIS A 27 9.88 15.88 -7.67
CA HIS A 27 9.89 15.70 -6.23
C HIS A 27 10.80 14.54 -5.81
N ALA A 28 10.77 13.39 -6.50
CA ALA A 28 11.64 12.25 -6.21
C ALA A 28 13.12 12.62 -6.35
N LEU A 29 13.49 13.30 -7.45
CA LEU A 29 14.87 13.76 -7.69
C LEU A 29 15.30 14.79 -6.64
N LYS A 30 14.48 15.80 -6.36
CA LYS A 30 14.76 16.85 -5.36
C LYS A 30 14.92 16.29 -3.93
N ARG A 31 14.27 15.17 -3.64
CA ARG A 31 14.31 14.48 -2.33
C ARG A 31 15.36 13.36 -2.27
N GLY A 32 16.14 13.14 -3.33
CA GLY A 32 17.17 12.09 -3.40
C GLY A 32 16.60 10.66 -3.40
N GLU A 33 15.34 10.48 -3.79
CA GLU A 33 14.64 9.18 -3.78
C GLU A 33 15.04 8.29 -4.97
N GLY A 34 15.70 8.86 -5.97
CA GLY A 34 16.15 8.18 -7.19
C GLY A 34 16.95 9.11 -8.09
N VAL A 35 17.33 8.60 -9.26
CA VAL A 35 18.09 9.31 -10.31
C VAL A 35 17.44 9.08 -11.68
N LEU A 36 17.72 9.92 -12.67
CA LEU A 36 17.30 9.65 -14.04
C LEU A 36 18.31 8.75 -14.76
N GLY A 37 17.81 7.72 -15.45
CA GLY A 37 18.58 6.99 -16.46
C GLY A 37 18.74 7.80 -17.75
N ASN A 38 19.62 7.33 -18.65
CA ASN A 38 19.85 7.93 -19.97
C ASN A 38 18.60 7.97 -20.88
N THR A 39 17.59 7.15 -20.60
CA THR A 39 16.27 7.14 -21.27
C THR A 39 15.24 8.10 -20.66
N GLY A 40 15.61 8.85 -19.61
CA GLY A 40 14.68 9.70 -18.84
C GLY A 40 13.78 8.94 -17.87
N ALA A 41 13.93 7.62 -17.74
CA ALA A 41 13.25 6.82 -16.73
C ALA A 41 13.79 7.13 -15.32
N LEU A 42 12.90 7.23 -14.32
CA LEU A 42 13.30 7.35 -12.91
C LEU A 42 13.75 5.97 -12.38
N ILE A 43 15.01 5.88 -11.99
CA ILE A 43 15.63 4.71 -11.37
C ILE A 43 15.66 4.93 -9.85
N VAL A 44 15.14 3.96 -9.10
CA VAL A 44 15.08 3.99 -7.63
C VAL A 44 15.71 2.72 -7.06
N ASN A 45 16.30 2.82 -5.87
CA ASN A 45 16.87 1.67 -5.16
C ASN A 45 16.01 1.36 -3.93
N THR A 46 15.45 0.14 -3.86
CA THR A 46 14.65 -0.35 -2.72
C THR A 46 15.52 -1.03 -1.63
N GLY A 47 16.84 -0.90 -1.74
CA GLY A 47 17.82 -1.45 -0.80
C GLY A 47 17.80 -2.97 -0.80
N LYS A 48 17.70 -3.54 0.41
CA LYS A 48 17.70 -5.00 0.64
C LYS A 48 16.45 -5.71 0.07
N TYR A 49 15.41 -4.97 -0.35
CA TYR A 49 14.08 -5.50 -0.65
C TYR A 49 13.75 -5.39 -2.14
N THR A 50 14.23 -6.36 -2.91
CA THR A 50 14.07 -6.46 -4.36
C THR A 50 12.85 -7.29 -4.80
N GLY A 51 12.02 -7.75 -3.85
CA GLY A 51 10.89 -8.63 -4.12
C GLY A 51 9.84 -8.63 -3.01
N ARG A 52 8.87 -9.54 -3.11
CA ARG A 52 7.81 -9.73 -2.11
C ARG A 52 8.34 -10.45 -0.87
N SER A 53 7.75 -10.17 0.30
CA SER A 53 7.92 -10.98 1.52
C SER A 53 6.60 -11.65 1.89
N PRO A 54 6.30 -12.86 1.38
CA PRO A 54 5.07 -13.59 1.71
C PRO A 54 4.92 -13.83 3.22
N GLU A 55 6.04 -14.07 3.90
CA GLU A 55 6.08 -14.34 5.33
C GLU A 55 5.67 -13.15 6.21
N ASP A 56 5.75 -11.92 5.69
CA ASP A 56 5.35 -10.69 6.36
C ASP A 56 3.89 -10.27 6.02
N LYS A 57 3.14 -11.11 5.30
CA LYS A 57 1.71 -10.89 5.00
C LYS A 57 0.82 -11.47 6.10
N PHE A 58 -0.02 -10.61 6.70
CA PHE A 58 -1.04 -11.01 7.67
C PHE A 58 -2.41 -10.46 7.29
N ILE A 59 -3.48 -11.11 7.77
CA ILE A 59 -4.87 -10.64 7.66
C ILE A 59 -5.43 -10.41 9.06
N VAL A 60 -6.02 -9.22 9.27
CA VAL A 60 -6.63 -8.85 10.55
C VAL A 60 -7.84 -9.74 10.81
N GLU A 61 -7.90 -10.33 11.99
CA GLU A 61 -9.02 -11.15 12.40
C GLU A 61 -10.27 -10.29 12.63
N ASN A 62 -11.33 -10.60 11.88
CA ASN A 62 -12.66 -10.02 12.02
C ASN A 62 -13.65 -11.20 12.14
N PRO A 63 -14.42 -11.33 13.24
CA PRO A 63 -15.38 -12.42 13.42
C PRO A 63 -16.39 -12.55 12.26
N LYS A 64 -16.73 -11.45 11.58
CA LYS A 64 -17.70 -11.46 10.47
C LYS A 64 -17.18 -12.16 9.21
N SER A 65 -15.90 -12.02 8.88
CA SER A 65 -15.29 -12.60 7.67
C SER A 65 -14.34 -13.76 7.95
N ALA A 66 -14.19 -14.17 9.22
CA ALA A 66 -13.29 -15.25 9.61
C ALA A 66 -13.63 -16.61 8.96
N GLY A 67 -14.90 -16.85 8.58
CA GLY A 67 -15.32 -18.05 7.84
C GLY A 67 -15.01 -18.03 6.34
N GLU A 68 -14.79 -16.84 5.75
CA GLU A 68 -14.52 -16.66 4.32
C GLU A 68 -13.02 -16.74 3.98
N ILE A 69 -12.16 -16.56 4.99
CA ILE A 69 -10.71 -16.45 4.80
C ILE A 69 -10.06 -17.85 4.84
N TRP A 70 -9.32 -18.17 3.79
CA TRP A 70 -8.52 -19.41 3.73
C TRP A 70 -7.27 -19.31 4.63
N TRP A 71 -7.44 -19.62 5.91
CA TRP A 71 -6.40 -19.46 6.94
C TRP A 71 -5.19 -20.39 6.79
N ASN A 72 -5.32 -21.54 6.12
CA ASN A 72 -4.18 -22.44 5.88
C ASN A 72 -3.08 -21.78 5.01
N ASN A 73 -3.42 -20.69 4.30
CA ASN A 73 -2.52 -19.92 3.44
C ASN A 73 -2.40 -18.44 3.85
N ASN A 74 -2.94 -18.04 5.02
CA ASN A 74 -2.92 -16.64 5.47
C ASN A 74 -2.67 -16.55 6.98
N LYS A 75 -1.73 -15.69 7.38
CA LYS A 75 -1.38 -15.51 8.80
C LYS A 75 -2.40 -14.61 9.50
N ARG A 76 -2.89 -15.05 10.65
CA ARG A 76 -3.82 -14.29 11.52
C ARG A 76 -3.11 -13.08 12.14
N PHE A 77 -3.81 -11.96 12.26
CA PHE A 77 -3.33 -10.77 12.98
C PHE A 77 -4.38 -10.28 13.99
N PRO A 78 -4.06 -10.24 15.30
CA PRO A 78 -5.00 -9.73 16.29
C PRO A 78 -5.39 -8.28 16.05
N ARG A 79 -6.68 -7.98 16.12
CA ARG A 79 -7.24 -6.64 15.90
C ARG A 79 -6.58 -5.55 16.77
N SER A 80 -6.31 -5.85 18.03
CA SER A 80 -5.63 -4.93 18.96
C SER A 80 -4.19 -4.59 18.53
N LYS A 81 -3.46 -5.57 17.95
CA LYS A 81 -2.12 -5.35 17.38
C LYS A 81 -2.20 -4.52 16.10
N PHE A 82 -3.20 -4.74 15.26
CA PHE A 82 -3.47 -3.89 14.09
C PHE A 82 -3.71 -2.45 14.49
N GLU A 83 -4.57 -2.19 15.47
CA GLU A 83 -4.91 -0.82 15.89
C GLU A 83 -3.72 -0.10 16.55
N ALA A 84 -2.89 -0.83 17.31
CA ALA A 84 -1.63 -0.30 17.81
C ALA A 84 -0.67 0.08 16.67
N LEU A 85 -0.53 -0.78 15.65
CA LEU A 85 0.29 -0.52 14.46
C LEU A 85 -0.24 0.65 13.63
N PHE A 86 -1.57 0.72 13.47
CA PHE A 86 -2.28 1.76 12.76
C PHE A 86 -2.03 3.14 13.38
N ARG A 87 -2.22 3.27 14.71
CA ARG A 87 -1.92 4.51 15.45
C ARG A 87 -0.47 4.96 15.28
N ARG A 88 0.49 4.02 15.21
CA ARG A 88 1.91 4.34 15.05
C ARG A 88 2.23 4.85 13.65
N ILE A 89 1.63 4.27 12.61
CA ILE A 89 1.75 4.78 11.23
C ILE A 89 1.17 6.19 11.14
N THR A 90 -0.04 6.41 11.68
CA THR A 90 -0.69 7.71 11.55
C THR A 90 0.04 8.79 12.35
N SER A 91 0.57 8.47 13.54
CA SER A 91 1.49 9.34 14.28
C SER A 91 2.79 9.63 13.51
N TYR A 92 3.42 8.63 12.89
CA TYR A 92 4.65 8.82 12.09
C TYR A 92 4.44 9.80 10.93
N LEU A 93 3.29 9.71 10.25
CA LEU A 93 2.94 10.54 9.11
C LEU A 93 2.53 11.98 9.49
N GLN A 94 2.41 12.30 10.79
CA GLN A 94 2.23 13.69 11.22
C GLN A 94 3.48 14.54 10.98
N ASN A 95 3.28 15.84 10.73
CA ASN A 95 4.34 16.81 10.41
C ASN A 95 5.19 16.47 9.16
N ARG A 96 4.80 15.45 8.38
CA ARG A 96 5.47 15.05 7.13
C ARG A 96 4.74 15.60 5.90
N GLU A 97 5.46 15.66 4.79
CA GLU A 97 4.90 15.88 3.46
C GLU A 97 4.40 14.54 2.91
N LEU A 98 3.12 14.49 2.53
CA LEU A 98 2.44 13.26 2.12
C LEU A 98 1.96 13.36 0.67
N TYR A 99 1.97 12.23 -0.01
CA TYR A 99 1.42 12.03 -1.34
C TYR A 99 0.21 11.11 -1.24
N VAL A 100 -0.89 11.52 -1.86
CA VAL A 100 -2.14 10.79 -1.91
C VAL A 100 -2.50 10.49 -3.35
N PHE A 101 -2.69 9.21 -3.66
CA PHE A 101 -3.24 8.76 -4.94
C PHE A 101 -4.63 8.16 -4.71
N ASP A 102 -5.64 8.74 -5.34
CA ASP A 102 -6.99 8.20 -5.44
C ASP A 102 -7.22 7.62 -6.85
N GLY A 103 -7.75 6.39 -6.92
CA GLY A 103 -7.97 5.69 -8.17
C GLY A 103 -8.80 4.42 -7.99
N PHE A 104 -8.66 3.48 -8.93
CA PHE A 104 -9.46 2.25 -8.98
C PHE A 104 -8.63 1.00 -9.25
N VAL A 105 -9.08 -0.13 -8.69
CA VAL A 105 -8.68 -1.49 -9.10
C VAL A 105 -9.80 -2.09 -9.94
N GLY A 106 -9.47 -2.71 -11.07
CA GLY A 106 -10.45 -3.28 -12.01
C GLY A 106 -10.92 -2.25 -13.05
N ALA A 107 -10.96 -2.67 -14.31
CA ALA A 107 -11.24 -1.77 -15.44
C ALA A 107 -12.75 -1.57 -15.72
N ASP A 108 -13.57 -2.56 -15.40
CA ASP A 108 -15.02 -2.47 -15.56
C ASP A 108 -15.62 -1.51 -14.51
N SER A 109 -16.35 -0.49 -14.98
CA SER A 109 -16.98 0.52 -14.14
C SER A 109 -17.99 -0.05 -13.13
N ASN A 110 -18.55 -1.23 -13.40
CA ASN A 110 -19.56 -1.89 -12.56
C ASN A 110 -18.94 -2.68 -11.40
N PHE A 111 -17.68 -3.12 -11.54
CA PHE A 111 -16.99 -4.00 -10.57
C PHE A 111 -15.72 -3.39 -9.99
N ARG A 112 -15.30 -2.20 -10.43
CA ARG A 112 -14.09 -1.54 -9.96
C ARG A 112 -14.19 -1.13 -8.49
N ILE A 113 -13.10 -1.33 -7.75
CA ILE A 113 -12.98 -1.00 -6.34
C ILE A 113 -12.26 0.35 -6.22
N PRO A 114 -12.86 1.39 -5.60
CA PRO A 114 -12.19 2.66 -5.38
C PRO A 114 -11.12 2.52 -4.28
N LEU A 115 -9.94 3.10 -4.48
CA LEU A 115 -8.79 2.96 -3.57
C LEU A 115 -8.13 4.31 -3.28
N ARG A 116 -7.52 4.42 -2.10
CA ARG A 116 -6.61 5.51 -1.72
C ARG A 116 -5.26 4.95 -1.26
N VAL A 117 -4.17 5.42 -1.86
CA VAL A 117 -2.79 5.23 -1.36
C VAL A 117 -2.33 6.52 -0.68
N ILE A 118 -1.73 6.42 0.50
CA ILE A 118 -1.14 7.52 1.27
C ILE A 118 0.30 7.12 1.59
N ASN A 119 1.28 7.92 1.18
CA ASN A 119 2.69 7.57 1.36
C ASN A 119 3.58 8.83 1.46
N GLU A 120 4.79 8.69 2.00
CA GLU A 120 5.73 9.81 2.17
C GLU A 120 6.60 10.07 0.94
N TYR A 121 6.94 9.04 0.16
CA TYR A 121 7.90 9.15 -0.94
C TYR A 121 7.23 9.40 -2.29
N ALA A 122 7.69 10.39 -3.05
CA ALA A 122 7.13 10.72 -4.36
C ALA A 122 7.18 9.52 -5.33
N TYR A 123 8.28 8.74 -5.35
CA TYR A 123 8.41 7.58 -6.24
C TYR A 123 7.40 6.46 -5.95
N GLN A 124 6.98 6.28 -4.68
CA GLN A 124 5.96 5.29 -4.30
C GLN A 124 4.57 5.71 -4.80
N ASN A 125 4.28 7.01 -4.81
CA ASN A 125 3.02 7.52 -5.36
C ASN A 125 3.01 7.46 -6.89
N LEU A 126 4.17 7.68 -7.51
CA LEU A 126 4.38 7.47 -8.95
C LEU A 126 4.04 6.03 -9.33
N PHE A 127 4.65 5.04 -8.66
CA PHE A 127 4.35 3.62 -8.87
C PHE A 127 2.85 3.29 -8.72
N ALA A 128 2.19 3.79 -7.67
CA ALA A 128 0.75 3.62 -7.50
C ALA A 128 -0.05 4.21 -8.69
N ARG A 129 0.35 5.37 -9.21
CA ARG A 129 -0.27 6.03 -10.37
C ARG A 129 -0.06 5.29 -11.70
N GLN A 130 1.00 4.48 -11.85
CA GLN A 130 1.15 3.59 -13.01
C GLN A 130 0.42 2.25 -12.84
N LEU A 131 0.37 1.71 -11.61
CA LEU A 131 -0.23 0.41 -11.33
C LEU A 131 -1.77 0.44 -11.36
N PHE A 132 -2.37 1.55 -10.91
CA PHE A 132 -3.82 1.66 -10.72
C PHE A 132 -4.50 2.57 -11.73
N ILE A 133 -5.81 2.36 -11.92
CA ILE A 133 -6.62 3.12 -12.87
C ILE A 133 -6.91 4.51 -12.31
N ARG A 134 -6.72 5.52 -13.14
CA ARG A 134 -6.87 6.93 -12.79
C ARG A 134 -8.32 7.36 -13.04
N GLY A 135 -9.02 7.80 -12.01
CA GLY A 135 -10.35 8.40 -12.15
C GLY A 135 -10.30 9.84 -12.67
N SER A 136 -11.39 10.28 -13.30
CA SER A 136 -11.67 11.70 -13.52
C SER A 136 -11.95 12.43 -12.20
N LYS A 137 -11.86 13.76 -12.20
CA LYS A 137 -12.18 14.60 -11.03
C LYS A 137 -13.62 14.41 -10.51
N GLN A 138 -14.54 13.91 -11.33
CA GLN A 138 -15.92 13.63 -10.94
C GLN A 138 -16.02 12.30 -10.19
N GLU A 139 -15.41 11.24 -10.73
CA GLU A 139 -15.42 9.90 -10.13
C GLU A 139 -14.69 9.85 -8.79
N LEU A 140 -13.60 10.62 -8.64
CA LEU A 140 -12.82 10.70 -7.40
C LEU A 140 -13.53 11.48 -6.26
N LYS A 141 -14.76 11.96 -6.47
CA LYS A 141 -15.59 12.49 -5.36
C LYS A 141 -16.21 11.38 -4.51
N ALA A 142 -16.32 10.16 -5.03
CA ALA A 142 -16.74 9.00 -4.24
C ALA A 142 -15.70 8.71 -3.15
N ILE A 143 -16.12 8.71 -1.89
CA ILE A 143 -15.22 8.47 -0.75
C ILE A 143 -14.91 6.98 -0.70
N THR A 144 -13.65 6.62 -1.01
CA THR A 144 -13.14 5.27 -0.77
C THR A 144 -12.91 5.01 0.72
N GLU A 145 -13.37 3.87 1.22
CA GLU A 145 -13.00 3.32 2.53
C GLU A 145 -11.63 2.61 2.46
N ASN A 146 -11.30 2.08 1.28
CA ASN A 146 -10.14 1.23 1.01
C ASN A 146 -8.82 2.03 0.93
N THR A 147 -8.26 2.31 2.11
CA THR A 147 -6.99 3.03 2.29
C THR A 147 -5.80 2.09 2.33
N ARG A 148 -4.64 2.54 1.83
CA ARG A 148 -3.32 1.91 1.99
C ARG A 148 -2.30 2.93 2.44
N ALA A 149 -1.58 2.67 3.52
CA ALA A 149 -0.48 3.51 4.03
C ALA A 149 0.87 2.77 4.04
N ALA A 150 2.00 3.47 4.12
CA ALA A 150 3.35 2.90 4.22
C ALA A 150 4.28 3.77 5.10
N TYR A 151 5.22 3.14 5.84
CA TYR A 151 6.22 3.83 6.69
C TYR A 151 7.45 2.94 7.03
N PRO A 152 8.55 3.50 7.59
CA PRO A 152 9.71 2.74 8.08
C PRO A 152 9.48 2.01 9.41
N VAL A 153 10.07 0.83 9.54
CA VAL A 153 9.94 -0.04 10.72
C VAL A 153 10.68 0.48 11.96
N ASP A 154 11.72 1.31 11.79
CA ASP A 154 12.56 1.79 12.90
C ASP A 154 11.88 2.88 13.75
N PHE A 155 10.72 3.41 13.31
CA PHE A 155 9.75 4.10 14.18
C PHE A 155 8.95 3.13 15.09
N ILE A 156 9.63 2.03 15.37
CA ILE A 156 9.44 0.84 16.18
C ILE A 156 9.72 0.91 17.70
N PRO A 157 9.40 1.93 18.52
CA PRO A 157 9.50 1.75 19.99
C PRO A 157 8.83 0.44 20.46
N GLY A 158 9.61 -0.42 21.12
CA GLY A 158 9.22 -1.80 21.48
C GLY A 158 9.33 -2.84 20.35
N ALA A 159 9.82 -2.48 19.16
CA ALA A 159 10.36 -3.45 18.21
C ALA A 159 11.57 -4.09 18.86
N VAL A 160 11.52 -5.40 19.02
CA VAL A 160 12.72 -6.18 19.24
C VAL A 160 13.51 -6.09 17.93
N ILE A 161 14.79 -5.70 18.01
CA ILE A 161 15.70 -5.56 16.87
C ILE A 161 16.95 -6.39 17.19
N PRO A 162 17.17 -7.55 16.53
CA PRO A 162 16.26 -8.24 15.62
C PRO A 162 15.14 -8.95 16.39
N GLY A 163 13.89 -8.83 15.91
CA GLY A 163 12.76 -9.54 16.49
C GLY A 163 12.96 -11.04 16.38
N THR A 164 12.72 -11.78 17.46
CA THR A 164 12.98 -13.23 17.53
C THR A 164 12.04 -14.00 16.60
N GLY A 165 12.53 -14.15 15.36
CA GLY A 165 11.92 -14.74 14.18
C GLY A 165 12.89 -14.55 13.01
N GLY A 166 12.81 -15.38 11.96
CA GLY A 166 13.68 -15.24 10.78
C GLY A 166 13.52 -13.87 10.11
N HIS A 167 14.59 -13.38 9.44
CA HIS A 167 14.70 -12.00 8.94
C HIS A 167 13.38 -11.36 8.41
N PRO A 168 12.82 -10.35 9.12
CA PRO A 168 11.69 -9.54 8.66
C PRO A 168 12.18 -8.44 7.71
N ARG A 169 11.41 -8.16 6.64
CA ARG A 169 11.96 -7.53 5.42
C ARG A 169 10.99 -6.60 4.68
N THR A 170 9.93 -6.05 5.29
CA THR A 170 8.84 -5.45 4.49
C THR A 170 8.02 -4.32 5.08
N ILE A 171 7.53 -3.50 4.14
CA ILE A 171 6.63 -2.36 4.29
C ILE A 171 5.21 -2.84 4.62
N ILE A 172 4.60 -2.27 5.66
CA ILE A 172 3.21 -2.57 6.04
C ILE A 172 2.26 -1.72 5.20
N PHE A 173 1.47 -2.36 4.32
CA PHE A 173 0.27 -1.76 3.74
C PHE A 173 -0.90 -1.90 4.73
N LEU A 174 -1.23 -0.83 5.46
CA LEU A 174 -2.46 -0.81 6.26
C LEU A 174 -3.68 -0.71 5.36
N THR A 175 -4.23 -1.87 4.96
CA THR A 175 -5.61 -1.96 4.44
C THR A 175 -6.57 -2.04 5.62
N ALA A 176 -7.22 -0.93 5.93
CA ALA A 176 -8.49 -0.96 6.64
C ALA A 176 -9.58 -1.13 5.59
N ASP A 177 -10.15 -2.33 5.52
CA ASP A 177 -11.33 -2.61 4.70
C ASP A 177 -12.50 -2.94 5.64
N ALA A 178 -13.69 -2.45 5.31
CA ALA A 178 -14.92 -2.87 5.95
C ALA A 178 -15.34 -4.27 5.44
N PHE A 179 -15.22 -4.50 4.13
CA PHE A 179 -15.46 -5.78 3.44
C PHE A 179 -14.72 -5.82 2.09
N GLY A 180 -13.63 -6.59 1.99
CA GLY A 180 -12.93 -6.80 0.73
C GLY A 180 -11.74 -7.75 0.83
N VAL A 181 -12.03 -9.05 0.79
CA VAL A 181 -11.01 -10.04 0.43
C VAL A 181 -10.64 -9.80 -1.03
N LEU A 182 -9.40 -9.36 -1.29
CA LEU A 182 -8.83 -9.43 -2.64
C LEU A 182 -8.54 -10.90 -2.98
N PRO A 183 -9.21 -11.50 -3.98
CA PRO A 183 -8.85 -12.84 -4.43
C PRO A 183 -7.45 -12.79 -5.08
N PRO A 184 -6.66 -13.88 -5.00
CA PRO A 184 -5.42 -13.99 -5.75
C PRO A 184 -5.73 -14.14 -7.25
N ILE A 185 -5.74 -13.02 -7.98
CA ILE A 185 -5.80 -13.05 -9.45
C ILE A 185 -4.41 -13.45 -9.97
N ALA A 186 -4.27 -14.72 -10.34
CA ALA A 186 -3.13 -15.21 -11.10
C ALA A 186 -3.41 -15.08 -12.60
N LYS A 187 -2.51 -14.41 -13.35
CA LYS A 187 -2.47 -14.54 -14.80
C LYS A 187 -1.48 -15.66 -15.15
N LEU A 188 -2.01 -16.81 -15.55
CA LEU A 188 -1.21 -17.94 -16.01
C LEU A 188 -0.63 -17.66 -17.40
N SER A 189 0.59 -18.14 -17.68
CA SER A 189 1.02 -18.39 -19.06
C SER A 189 0.29 -19.62 -19.64
N PHE A 190 0.32 -19.79 -20.96
CA PHE A 190 -0.27 -20.97 -21.61
C PHE A 190 0.31 -22.29 -21.08
N GLU A 191 1.63 -22.35 -20.86
CA GLU A 191 2.30 -23.51 -20.27
C GLU A 191 1.92 -23.75 -18.80
N GLN A 192 1.74 -22.69 -18.02
CA GLN A 192 1.31 -22.80 -16.61
C GLN A 192 -0.15 -23.27 -16.49
N ALA A 193 -1.01 -22.93 -17.47
CA ALA A 193 -2.36 -23.47 -17.55
C ALA A 193 -2.38 -24.96 -17.97
N MET A 194 -1.45 -25.38 -18.82
CA MET A 194 -1.29 -26.79 -19.24
C MET A 194 -0.75 -27.68 -18.12
N ASN A 195 0.31 -27.25 -17.41
CA ASN A 195 1.02 -28.08 -16.44
C ASN A 195 0.31 -28.26 -15.09
N TYR A 196 -0.78 -27.54 -14.82
CA TYR A 196 -1.58 -27.73 -13.59
C TYR A 196 -2.29 -29.11 -13.52
N LYS A 197 -2.28 -29.90 -14.62
CA LYS A 197 -2.96 -31.21 -14.69
C LYS A 197 -2.07 -32.44 -14.42
N LYS A 198 -0.78 -32.28 -14.12
CA LYS A 198 0.12 -33.42 -13.78
C LYS A 198 1.12 -33.05 -12.68
N ASN A 199 0.70 -33.21 -11.42
CA ASN A 199 1.44 -33.69 -10.25
C ASN A 199 0.51 -33.63 -9.03
#